data_AF-A0A7C5VEQ1-F1
#
_entry.id   AF-A0A7C5VEQ1-F1
#
_cell.length_a   1.000
_cell.length_b   1.000
_cell.length_c   1.000
_cell.angle_alpha   90.00
_cell.angle_beta   90.00
_cell.angle_gamma   90.00
#
_symmetry.space_group_name_H-M   'P 1'
#
loop_
_entity.id
_entity.type
_entity.pdbx_description
1 polymer ?
#
loop_
_entity_poly.entity_id
_entity_poly.type
_entity_poly.pdbx_seq_one_letter_code
_entity_poly.pdbx_strand_id
1 'polypeptide(L)' 'MTKRQLIEQIRQINTSAQPQFLAQFDDAALKQYLEHLQAAQKRVLRISGWVRDPRQRKLRLVS' A
#
# COMPACT_ATOMS: atom_id res chain seq x y z
N MET A 1 -13.55 9.90 14.86
CA MET A 1 -13.36 8.73 13.98
C MET A 1 -13.87 7.52 14.71
N THR A 2 -14.85 6.81 14.17
CA THR A 2 -15.35 5.55 14.76
C THR A 2 -14.51 4.37 14.28
N LYS A 3 -14.44 3.29 15.08
CA LYS A 3 -13.75 2.04 14.75
C LYS A 3 -14.06 1.55 13.32
N ARG A 4 -15.34 1.60 12.94
CA ARG A 4 -15.81 1.25 11.59
C ARG A 4 -15.18 2.11 10.48
N GLN A 5 -15.04 3.42 10.72
CA GLN A 5 -14.40 4.32 9.75
C GLN A 5 -12.91 4.01 9.57
N LEU A 6 -12.21 3.62 10.63
CA LEU A 6 -10.81 3.19 10.55
C LEU A 6 -10.68 1.90 9.73
N ILE A 7 -11.55 0.91 9.98
CA ILE A 7 -11.57 -0.35 9.24
C ILE A 7 -11.79 -0.12 7.75
N GLU A 8 -12.76 0.72 7.38
CA GLU A 8 -13.04 1.01 5.96
C GLU A 8 -11.87 1.73 5.28
N GLN A 9 -11.24 2.71 5.94
CA GLN A 9 -10.04 3.37 5.39
C GLN A 9 -8.88 2.40 5.23
N ILE A 10 -8.66 1.51 6.20
CA ILE A 10 -7.64 0.46 6.11
C ILE A 10 -7.93 -0.47 4.93
N ARG A 11 -9.20 -0.86 4.72
CA ARG A 11 -9.60 -1.71 3.57
C ARG A 11 -9.40 -1.03 2.22
N GLN A 12 -9.54 0.29 2.13
CA GLN A 12 -9.27 1.03 0.91
C GLN A 12 -7.77 1.01 0.53
N ILE A 13 -6.88 1.04 1.52
CA ILE A 13 -5.42 1.02 1.28
C ILE A 13 -4.91 -0.41 1.14
N ASN A 14 -5.40 -1.32 2.00
CA ASN A 14 -5.05 -2.72 2.03
C ASN A 14 -6.31 -3.58 1.87
N THR A 15 -6.69 -3.81 0.61
CA THR A 15 -7.85 -4.65 0.24
C THR A 15 -7.71 -6.11 0.68
N SER A 16 -6.51 -6.55 1.06
CA SER A 16 -6.28 -7.91 1.59
C SER A 16 -6.59 -8.05 3.07
N ALA A 17 -6.72 -6.94 3.81
CA ALA A 17 -7.01 -6.97 5.24
C ALA A 17 -8.47 -7.36 5.50
N GLN A 18 -8.67 -8.48 6.20
CA GLN A 18 -10.02 -8.95 6.52
C GLN A 18 -10.68 -8.10 7.63
N PRO A 19 -11.98 -7.76 7.50
CA PRO A 19 -12.68 -6.96 8.49
C PRO A 19 -12.73 -7.62 9.88
N GLN A 20 -12.82 -8.95 9.91
CA GLN A 20 -12.88 -9.75 11.14
C GLN A 20 -11.58 -9.63 11.94
N PHE A 21 -10.43 -9.60 11.26
CA PHE A 21 -9.13 -9.37 11.87
C PHE A 21 -9.03 -7.95 12.45
N LEU A 22 -9.44 -6.94 11.67
CA LEU A 22 -9.38 -5.54 12.11
C LEU A 22 -10.34 -5.24 13.27
N ALA A 23 -11.44 -5.97 13.39
CA ALA A 23 -12.38 -5.82 14.50
C ALA A 23 -11.80 -6.23 15.86
N GLN A 24 -10.75 -7.07 15.88
CA GLN A 24 -10.08 -7.52 17.11
C GLN A 24 -9.15 -6.46 17.72
N PHE A 25 -8.74 -5.46 16.95
CA PHE A 25 -7.82 -4.41 17.41
C PHE A 25 -8.57 -3.20 17.97
N ASP A 26 -7.94 -2.49 18.89
CA ASP A 26 -8.48 -1.24 19.42
C ASP A 26 -8.26 -0.05 18.49
N ASP A 27 -8.99 1.04 18.71
CA ASP A 27 -8.90 2.25 17.89
C ASP A 27 -7.48 2.83 17.82
N ALA A 28 -6.70 2.70 18.90
CA ALA A 28 -5.30 3.14 18.93
C ALA A 28 -4.42 2.31 17.98
N ALA A 29 -4.56 0.99 18.01
CA ALA A 29 -3.83 0.08 17.13
C ALA A 29 -4.24 0.26 15.66
N LEU A 30 -5.54 0.46 15.40
CA LEU A 30 -6.05 0.74 14.05
C LEU A 30 -5.49 2.04 13.49
N LYS A 31 -5.37 3.10 14.30
CA LYS A 31 -4.73 4.35 13.88
C LYS A 31 -3.25 4.15 13.55
N GLN A 32 -2.51 3.48 14.41
CA GLN A 32 -1.08 3.23 14.20
C GLN A 32 -0.84 2.37 12.94
N TYR A 33 -1.72 1.40 12.69
CA TYR A 33 -1.70 0.60 11.47
C TYR A 33 -2.00 1.45 10.22
N LEU A 34 -2.99 2.34 10.28
CA LEU A 34 -3.31 3.26 9.19
C LEU A 34 -2.12 4.17 8.84
N GLU A 35 -1.45 4.76 9.84
CA GLU A 35 -0.25 5.58 9.63
C GLU A 35 0.87 4.79 8.97
N HIS A 36 1.09 3.54 9.40
CA HIS A 36 2.08 2.66 8.80
C HIS A 36 1.75 2.36 7.33
N LEU A 37 0.49 2.08 7.01
CA LEU A 37 0.03 1.85 5.64
C LEU A 37 0.23 3.07 4.75
N GLN A 38 -0.05 4.28 5.24
CA GLN A 38 0.17 5.51 4.50
C GLN A 38 1.66 5.76 4.22
N ALA A 39 2.53 5.50 5.21
CA ALA A 39 3.98 5.59 5.03
C ALA A 39 4.50 4.56 4.02
N ALA A 40 3.96 3.33 4.04
CA ALA A 40 4.29 2.28 3.08
C ALA A 40 3.83 2.65 1.66
N GLN A 41 2.61 3.17 1.49
CA GLN A 41 2.10 3.60 0.19
C GLN A 41 2.97 4.71 -0.44
N LYS A 42 3.40 5.69 0.36
CA LYS A 42 4.36 6.72 -0.08
C LYS A 42 5.69 6.12 -0.57
N ARG A 43 6.16 5.04 0.06
CA ARG A 43 7.38 4.33 -0.36
C ARG A 43 7.17 3.55 -1.65
N VAL A 44 6.06 2.81 -1.78
CA VAL A 44 5.74 2.04 -2.98
C VAL A 44 5.65 2.96 -4.20
N LEU A 45 4.97 4.10 -4.09
CA LEU A 45 4.87 5.08 -5.18
C LEU A 45 6.24 5.57 -5.66
N ARG A 46 7.21 5.75 -4.75
CA ARG A 46 8.59 6.13 -5.10
C ARG A 46 9.35 5.02 -5.82
N ILE A 47 9.04 3.75 -5.56
CA ILE A 47 9.70 2.60 -6.18
C ILE A 47 9.05 2.26 -7.53
N SER A 48 7.73 2.42 -7.68
CA SER A 48 7.02 2.20 -8.95
C SER A 48 7.36 3.23 -10.04
N GLY A 49 8.01 4.34 -9.70
CA GLY A 49 8.59 5.27 -10.67
C GLY A 49 9.83 4.73 -11.41
N TRP A 50 10.36 3.57 -11.01
CA TRP A 50 11.56 2.95 -11.59
C TRP A 50 11.25 1.83 -12.61
N VAL A 51 10.03 1.77 -13.15
CA VAL A 51 9.67 0.73 -14.12
C VAL A 51 9.16 1.33 -15.42
N ARG A 52 10.02 1.19 -16.44
CA ARG A 52 9.85 1.37 -17.89
C ARG A 52 10.09 2.78 -18.42
N ASP A 53 11.37 3.09 -18.66
CA ASP A 53 11.73 3.82 -19.86
C ASP A 53 11.75 2.82 -21.06
N PRO A 54 10.81 2.90 -22.01
CA PRO A 54 10.75 2.01 -23.16
C PRO A 54 11.88 2.26 -24.20
N ARG A 55 12.76 3.25 -24.02
CA ARG A 55 13.78 3.66 -25.00
C ARG A 55 15.08 2.85 -24.94
N GLN A 56 15.27 1.97 -23.96
CA GLN A 56 16.51 1.16 -23.83
C GLN A 56 16.50 -0.17 -24.61
N ARG A 57 15.47 -0.47 -25.40
CA ARG A 57 15.45 -1.69 -26.23
C ARG A 57 16.16 -1.48 -27.57
N LYS A 58 17.47 -1.28 -27.55
CA LYS A 58 18.36 -1.45 -28.71
C LYS A 58 19.65 -2.14 -28.30
N LEU A 59 19.55 -3.37 -27.80
CA LEU A 59 20.69 -4.29 -27.84
C LEU A 59 20.61 -5.03 -29.18
N ARG A 60 21.37 -4.55 -30.17
CA ARG A 60 21.61 -5.28 -31.41
C ARG A 60 22.56 -6.43 -31.08
N LEU A 61 22.07 -7.66 -31.22
CA LEU A 61 22.93 -8.84 -31.28
C LEU A 61 23.73 -8.74 -32.59
N VAL A 62 25.06 -8.68 -32.51
CA VAL A 62 25.94 -8.90 -33.67
C VAL A 62 26.36 -10.36 -33.64
N SER A 63 26.14 -11.05 -34.77
CA SER A 63 26.52 -12.44 -35.01
C SER A 63 28.04 -12.61 -35.14
#